data_AF-A0A5C7UXR3-F1
#
_entry.id   AF-A0A5C7UXR3-F1
#
_cell.length_a   1.000
_cell.length_b   1.000
_cell.length_c   1.000
_cell.angle_alpha   90.00
_cell.angle_beta   90.00
_cell.angle_gamma   90.00
#
_symmetry.space_group_name_H-M   'P 1'
#
loop_
_entity.id
_entity.type
_entity.pdbx_description
1 polymer ?
#
loop_
_entity_poly.entity_id
_entity_poly.type
_entity_poly.pdbx_seq_one_letter_code
_entity_poly.pdbx_strand_id
1 'polypeptide(L)'
;MHSCWRLPSKRRSHFLSDIGIRTPMPPHRPLPHTDQDTATMLADFVVSIDHGQVVVHGEGEPGAGLLWTDEHVAQGFAWSEKLLTLGVPDHDGECRIQVELVPEATVSAQALWAVQMPLEVTQPLHVGALFERHRVVVPNGRYALLYQALPGTQGEAYVLRLSLAATPQPAFRILRTGGDVTADAVLRRDAQLLG
;
A
#
# COMPACT_ATOMS: atom_id res chain seq x y z
N MET A 1 49.00 -37.12 22.28
CA MET A 1 47.66 -36.56 22.55
C MET A 1 46.76 -37.78 22.82
N HIS A 2 46.47 -38.22 24.05
CA HIS A 2 45.89 -37.52 25.22
C HIS A 2 44.52 -36.92 24.88
N SER A 3 43.39 -37.28 25.51
CA SER A 3 43.04 -38.26 26.57
C SER A 3 41.57 -38.70 26.33
N CYS A 4 41.05 -39.90 26.65
CA CYS A 4 41.05 -40.76 27.86
C CYS A 4 40.10 -40.30 29.00
N TRP A 5 39.46 -41.29 29.66
CA TRP A 5 38.43 -41.24 30.74
C TRP A 5 36.98 -40.93 30.29
N ARG A 6 35.88 -41.62 30.64
CA ARG A 6 35.49 -42.88 31.37
C ARG A 6 34.43 -42.59 32.47
N LEU A 7 33.28 -43.26 32.39
CA LEU A 7 32.16 -43.22 33.35
C LEU A 7 32.47 -43.92 34.70
N PRO A 8 31.76 -43.54 35.78
CA PRO A 8 31.36 -44.44 36.87
C PRO A 8 29.83 -44.58 37.00
N SER A 9 29.36 -45.56 37.80
CA SER A 9 27.92 -45.85 38.02
C SER A 9 27.65 -46.42 39.43
N LYS A 10 26.36 -46.46 39.85
CA LYS A 10 25.82 -46.99 41.14
C LYS A 10 26.16 -46.09 42.35
N ARG A 11 25.42 -46.01 43.47
CA ARG A 11 24.20 -46.64 44.06
C ARG A 11 23.50 -45.53 44.91
N ARG A 12 22.33 -45.63 45.57
CA ARG A 12 21.32 -46.68 45.92
C ARG A 12 19.93 -45.97 46.05
N SER A 13 18.82 -46.72 46.04
CA SER A 13 17.49 -46.26 46.47
C SER A 13 17.41 -45.72 47.91
N HIS A 14 16.40 -44.89 48.18
CA HIS A 14 15.52 -45.09 49.33
C HIS A 14 14.06 -44.74 49.01
N PHE A 15 13.15 -45.23 49.85
CA PHE A 15 11.70 -45.18 49.68
C PHE A 15 11.10 -43.98 50.42
N LEU A 16 10.11 -43.31 49.84
CA LEU A 16 9.10 -42.52 50.55
C LEU A 16 7.87 -42.35 49.65
N SER A 17 6.69 -42.63 50.20
CA SER A 17 5.40 -42.44 49.53
C SER A 17 4.81 -41.10 49.95
N ASP A 18 4.18 -40.36 49.04
CA ASP A 18 3.24 -39.30 49.47
C ASP A 18 2.13 -39.01 48.44
N ILE A 19 1.11 -38.25 48.86
CA ILE A 19 -0.24 -38.26 48.29
C ILE A 19 -0.65 -36.90 47.71
N GLY A 20 -1.21 -36.91 46.49
CA GLY A 20 -1.78 -35.73 45.82
C GLY A 20 -0.74 -34.82 45.16
N ILE A 21 -1.11 -33.90 44.27
CA ILE A 21 -2.43 -33.51 43.75
C ILE A 21 -2.34 -33.48 42.22
N ARG A 22 -3.38 -33.91 41.50
CA ARG A 22 -3.46 -33.71 40.04
C ARG A 22 -3.81 -32.24 39.74
N THR A 23 -2.80 -31.43 39.46
CA THR A 23 -3.01 -30.10 38.87
C THR A 23 -3.71 -30.26 37.50
N PRO A 24 -4.86 -29.63 37.25
CA PRO A 24 -5.44 -29.62 35.92
C PRO A 24 -4.52 -28.85 34.97
N MET A 25 -4.36 -29.32 33.73
CA MET A 25 -3.74 -28.49 32.69
C MET A 25 -4.60 -27.23 32.49
N PRO A 26 -3.99 -26.04 32.29
CA PRO A 26 -4.75 -24.91 31.76
C PRO A 26 -5.31 -25.30 30.39
N PRO A 27 -6.53 -24.84 30.03
CA PRO A 27 -7.05 -25.07 28.69
C PRO A 27 -6.08 -24.45 27.67
N HIS A 28 -5.86 -25.14 26.55
CA HIS A 28 -5.11 -24.58 25.43
C HIS A 28 -5.83 -23.31 24.95
N ARG A 29 -5.29 -22.14 25.31
CA ARG A 29 -5.69 -20.87 24.73
C ARG A 29 -5.41 -20.98 23.22
N PRO A 30 -6.39 -20.79 22.33
CA PRO A 30 -6.10 -20.64 20.91
C PRO A 30 -5.08 -19.51 20.75
N LEU A 31 -4.04 -19.76 19.94
CA LEU A 31 -3.23 -18.65 19.46
C LEU A 31 -4.18 -17.71 18.69
N PRO A 32 -4.05 -16.38 18.82
CA PRO A 32 -4.73 -15.50 17.89
C PRO A 32 -4.29 -15.88 16.48
N HIS A 33 -5.24 -16.08 15.58
CA HIS A 33 -4.92 -16.34 14.18
C HIS A 33 -4.34 -15.05 13.60
N THR A 34 -3.03 -15.02 13.35
CA THR A 34 -2.35 -13.91 12.66
C THR A 34 -2.71 -13.95 11.17
N ASP A 35 -3.94 -13.55 10.87
CA ASP A 35 -4.57 -13.72 9.56
C ASP A 35 -4.74 -12.35 8.87
N GLN A 36 -3.66 -11.54 8.89
CA GLN A 36 -3.70 -10.15 8.40
C GLN A 36 -2.36 -9.55 7.93
N ASP A 37 -1.38 -10.38 7.56
CA ASP A 37 -0.10 -9.95 6.93
C ASP A 37 -0.12 -9.96 5.38
N THR A 38 -1.28 -10.20 4.76
CA THR A 38 -1.40 -10.41 3.30
C THR A 38 -2.08 -9.22 2.60
N ALA A 39 -1.53 -8.79 1.46
CA ALA A 39 -2.16 -7.79 0.59
C ALA A 39 -3.56 -8.22 0.13
N THR A 40 -4.52 -7.31 0.20
CA THR A 40 -5.92 -7.54 -0.22
C THR A 40 -6.25 -6.64 -1.40
N MET A 41 -6.45 -7.23 -2.58
CA MET A 41 -6.88 -6.50 -3.79
C MET A 41 -8.33 -6.03 -3.61
N LEU A 42 -8.57 -4.72 -3.75
CA LEU A 42 -9.89 -4.08 -3.60
C LEU A 42 -10.54 -3.79 -4.97
N ALA A 43 -9.73 -3.51 -5.99
CA ALA A 43 -10.17 -3.37 -7.38
C ALA A 43 -9.00 -3.66 -8.34
N ASP A 44 -9.27 -4.36 -9.45
CA ASP A 44 -8.35 -4.59 -10.56
C ASP A 44 -9.15 -4.45 -11.86
N PHE A 45 -8.85 -3.44 -12.68
CA PHE A 45 -9.60 -3.10 -13.90
C PHE A 45 -8.72 -2.40 -14.94
N VAL A 46 -9.13 -2.46 -16.20
CA VAL A 46 -8.51 -1.71 -17.30
C VAL A 46 -9.30 -0.42 -17.54
N VAL A 47 -8.60 0.66 -17.92
CA VAL A 47 -9.20 1.96 -18.27
C VAL A 47 -8.32 2.68 -19.31
N SER A 48 -8.93 3.41 -20.24
CA SER A 48 -8.19 4.31 -21.14
C SER A 48 -7.85 5.62 -20.42
N ILE A 49 -6.59 6.08 -20.49
CA ILE A 49 -6.13 7.24 -19.71
C ILE A 49 -6.34 8.56 -20.46
N ASP A 50 -7.45 9.23 -20.17
CA ASP A 50 -7.67 10.61 -20.59
C ASP A 50 -6.65 11.58 -19.96
N HIS A 51 -6.11 12.51 -20.75
CA HIS A 51 -5.29 13.64 -20.28
C HIS A 51 -4.09 13.28 -19.39
N GLY A 52 -3.53 12.06 -19.51
CA GLY A 52 -2.33 11.65 -18.76
C GLY A 52 -2.50 11.62 -17.24
N GLN A 53 -3.71 11.37 -16.73
CA GLN A 53 -3.94 11.37 -15.28
C GLN A 53 -4.93 10.30 -14.79
N VAL A 54 -4.60 9.71 -13.64
CA VAL A 54 -5.54 8.95 -12.80
C VAL A 54 -6.10 9.87 -11.73
N VAL A 55 -7.42 9.87 -11.56
CA VAL A 55 -8.17 10.70 -10.62
C VAL A 55 -8.64 9.84 -9.45
N VAL A 56 -8.44 10.33 -8.21
CA VAL A 56 -8.89 9.70 -6.96
C VAL A 56 -9.66 10.74 -6.14
N HIS A 57 -10.93 10.46 -5.82
CA HIS A 57 -11.75 11.30 -4.94
C HIS A 57 -12.78 10.49 -4.13
N GLY A 58 -13.34 11.09 -3.09
CA GLY A 58 -14.45 10.49 -2.35
C GLY A 58 -15.79 10.57 -3.09
N GLU A 59 -16.67 9.61 -2.81
CA GLU A 59 -18.08 9.61 -3.23
C GLU A 59 -18.78 10.92 -2.83
N GLY A 60 -19.40 11.62 -3.78
CA GLY A 60 -20.05 12.92 -3.57
C GLY A 60 -19.15 14.16 -3.64
N GLU A 61 -17.82 14.01 -3.77
CA GLU A 61 -16.93 15.14 -4.07
C GLU A 61 -16.89 15.43 -5.59
N PRO A 62 -16.72 16.71 -6.01
CA PRO A 62 -16.66 17.06 -7.42
C PRO A 62 -15.32 16.63 -8.03
N GLY A 63 -15.33 15.54 -8.80
CA GLY A 63 -14.20 15.05 -9.59
C GLY A 63 -13.89 15.93 -10.83
N ALA A 64 -13.84 17.26 -10.66
CA ALA A 64 -13.64 18.24 -11.74
C ALA A 64 -12.18 18.34 -12.23
N GLY A 65 -11.24 17.72 -11.52
CA GLY A 65 -9.80 17.82 -11.77
C GLY A 65 -9.12 18.93 -10.95
N LEU A 66 -7.79 18.90 -10.97
CA LEU A 66 -6.94 19.89 -10.31
C LEU A 66 -6.16 20.69 -11.36
N LEU A 67 -5.85 21.94 -11.05
CA LEU A 67 -4.98 22.77 -11.85
C LEU A 67 -3.52 22.34 -11.62
N TRP A 68 -2.96 21.65 -12.61
CA TRP A 68 -1.54 21.29 -12.64
C TRP A 68 -0.68 22.55 -12.92
N THR A 69 0.51 22.56 -12.33
CA THR A 69 1.60 23.51 -12.60
C THR A 69 2.87 22.72 -12.89
N ASP A 70 3.92 23.37 -13.39
CA ASP A 70 5.21 22.73 -13.66
C ASP A 70 5.76 21.98 -12.43
N GLU A 71 5.52 22.49 -11.22
CA GLU A 71 5.85 21.84 -9.94
C GLU A 71 5.08 20.53 -9.74
N HIS A 72 3.78 20.51 -10.05
CA HIS A 72 2.93 19.33 -9.96
C HIS A 72 3.31 18.27 -11.00
N VAL A 73 3.62 18.69 -12.24
CA VAL A 73 4.08 17.80 -13.31
C VAL A 73 5.42 17.16 -12.91
N ALA A 74 6.40 17.97 -12.52
CA ALA A 74 7.73 17.49 -12.15
C ALA A 74 7.71 16.55 -10.93
N GLN A 75 6.75 16.68 -10.01
CA GLN A 75 6.60 15.77 -8.87
C GLN A 75 5.60 14.60 -9.13
N GLY A 76 4.94 14.56 -10.29
CA GLY A 76 4.04 13.47 -10.69
C GLY A 76 2.66 13.43 -10.03
N PHE A 77 2.27 14.45 -9.25
CA PHE A 77 0.94 14.52 -8.63
C PHE A 77 0.52 15.95 -8.28
N ALA A 78 -0.80 16.18 -8.33
CA ALA A 78 -1.46 17.33 -7.73
C ALA A 78 -2.45 16.83 -6.65
N TRP A 79 -2.54 17.53 -5.51
CA TRP A 79 -3.27 17.04 -4.32
C TRP A 79 -4.11 18.13 -3.65
N SER A 80 -5.26 17.74 -3.13
CA SER A 80 -6.12 18.51 -2.22
C SER A 80 -6.78 17.57 -1.20
N GLU A 81 -7.42 18.11 -0.17
CA GLU A 81 -8.12 17.31 0.87
C GLU A 81 -9.27 16.44 0.33
N LYS A 82 -9.78 16.74 -0.88
CA LYS A 82 -10.99 16.12 -1.47
C LYS A 82 -10.70 15.29 -2.72
N LEU A 83 -9.62 15.63 -3.42
CA LEU A 83 -9.32 15.21 -4.78
C LEU A 83 -7.80 15.10 -4.95
N LEU A 84 -7.35 14.03 -5.60
CA LEU A 84 -5.97 13.74 -5.94
C LEU A 84 -5.92 13.37 -7.42
N THR A 85 -4.95 13.94 -8.16
CA THR A 85 -4.67 13.55 -9.55
C THR A 85 -3.21 13.11 -9.68
N LEU A 86 -3.02 11.93 -10.27
CA LEU A 86 -1.77 11.17 -10.35
C LEU A 86 -1.30 11.13 -11.81
N GLY A 87 -0.05 11.48 -12.07
CA GLY A 87 0.47 11.58 -13.43
C GLY A 87 0.68 10.22 -14.10
N VAL A 88 0.35 10.16 -15.38
CA VAL A 88 0.71 9.08 -16.31
C VAL A 88 1.43 9.74 -17.50
N PRO A 89 2.74 9.50 -17.69
CA PRO A 89 3.58 10.23 -18.65
C PRO A 89 3.37 9.81 -20.11
N ASP A 90 2.55 8.78 -20.34
CA ASP A 90 1.93 8.54 -21.64
C ASP A 90 0.41 8.38 -21.44
N HIS A 91 -0.34 8.84 -22.43
CA HIS A 91 -1.80 8.84 -22.46
C HIS A 91 -2.36 8.13 -23.70
N ASP A 92 -1.51 7.68 -24.62
CA ASP A 92 -1.91 6.85 -25.77
C ASP A 92 -1.97 5.36 -25.36
N GLY A 93 -2.99 4.98 -24.59
CA GLY A 93 -3.26 3.57 -24.32
C GLY A 93 -4.20 3.24 -23.16
N GLU A 94 -4.60 1.98 -23.12
CA GLU A 94 -5.22 1.34 -21.96
C GLU A 94 -4.16 1.13 -20.86
N CYS A 95 -4.53 1.42 -19.62
CA CYS A 95 -3.74 1.12 -18.43
C CYS A 95 -4.56 0.26 -17.47
N ARG A 96 -3.87 -0.61 -16.72
CA ARG A 96 -4.50 -1.47 -15.70
C ARG A 96 -4.34 -0.85 -14.33
N ILE A 97 -5.44 -0.42 -13.71
CA ILE A 97 -5.45 0.11 -12.35
C ILE A 97 -5.62 -1.04 -11.36
N GLN A 98 -4.72 -1.10 -10.37
CA GLN A 98 -4.78 -2.01 -9.24
C GLN A 98 -4.85 -1.21 -7.94
N VAL A 99 -5.91 -1.41 -7.15
CA VAL A 99 -6.07 -0.78 -5.82
C VAL A 99 -6.04 -1.86 -4.76
N GLU A 100 -5.06 -1.79 -3.86
CA GLU A 100 -4.80 -2.83 -2.85
C GLU A 100 -4.64 -2.24 -1.45
N LEU A 101 -5.14 -2.94 -0.44
CA LEU A 101 -4.86 -2.68 0.98
C LEU A 101 -3.67 -3.55 1.41
N VAL A 102 -2.64 -2.94 1.98
CA VAL A 102 -1.38 -3.61 2.36
C VAL A 102 -0.98 -3.27 3.81
N PRO A 103 -0.29 -4.18 4.54
CA PRO A 103 0.25 -3.87 5.85
C PRO A 103 1.39 -2.84 5.77
N GLU A 104 2.23 -2.91 4.74
CA GLU A 104 3.29 -1.94 4.42
C GLU A 104 3.36 -1.74 2.91
N ALA A 105 3.46 -0.48 2.46
CA ALA A 105 3.57 -0.14 1.04
C ALA A 105 5.04 -0.12 0.61
N THR A 106 5.40 -0.95 -0.37
CA THR A 106 6.78 -1.09 -0.86
C THR A 106 6.89 -0.74 -2.34
N VAL A 107 7.99 -0.07 -2.70
CA VAL A 107 8.28 0.33 -4.09
C VAL A 107 8.88 -0.85 -4.84
N SER A 108 8.26 -1.21 -5.96
CA SER A 108 8.76 -2.28 -6.81
C SER A 108 10.15 -1.95 -7.38
N ALA A 109 10.99 -2.98 -7.52
CA ALA A 109 12.23 -2.88 -8.30
C ALA A 109 11.95 -2.56 -9.79
N GLN A 110 10.77 -2.92 -10.28
CA GLN A 110 10.28 -2.63 -11.64
C GLN A 110 9.47 -1.33 -11.75
N ALA A 111 9.29 -0.57 -10.67
CA ALA A 111 8.62 0.73 -10.75
C ALA A 111 9.38 1.66 -11.70
N LEU A 112 8.64 2.33 -12.58
CA LEU A 112 9.16 3.34 -13.51
C LEU A 112 9.27 4.68 -12.77
N TRP A 113 8.20 5.08 -12.10
CA TRP A 113 8.17 6.14 -11.08
C TRP A 113 7.33 5.67 -9.87
N ALA A 114 7.55 6.29 -8.72
CA ALA A 114 6.83 5.98 -7.49
C ALA A 114 6.77 7.20 -6.55
N VAL A 115 5.57 7.53 -6.09
CA VAL A 115 5.27 8.68 -5.23
C VAL A 115 4.28 8.30 -4.14
N GLN A 116 4.44 8.87 -2.95
CA GLN A 116 3.62 8.60 -1.78
C GLN A 116 2.95 9.89 -1.30
N MET A 117 1.69 9.80 -0.87
CA MET A 117 0.93 10.95 -0.35
C MET A 117 -0.06 10.54 0.76
N PRO A 118 -0.53 11.50 1.58
CA PRO A 118 -1.67 11.31 2.44
C PRO A 118 -2.96 11.06 1.66
N LEU A 119 -3.75 10.09 2.12
CA LEU A 119 -5.15 9.93 1.76
C LEU A 119 -5.96 9.65 3.03
N GLU A 120 -7.04 10.41 3.24
CA GLU A 120 -8.02 10.16 4.29
C GLU A 120 -9.31 9.62 3.65
N VAL A 121 -9.75 8.44 4.09
CA VAL A 121 -10.93 7.74 3.59
C VAL A 121 -12.02 7.85 4.64
N THR A 122 -13.05 8.63 4.33
CA THR A 122 -14.29 8.78 5.11
C THR A 122 -15.49 8.11 4.45
N GLN A 123 -15.35 7.79 3.16
CA GLN A 123 -16.38 7.32 2.24
C GLN A 123 -15.71 6.56 1.08
N PRO A 124 -16.44 5.72 0.33
CA PRO A 124 -15.92 5.00 -0.83
C PRO A 124 -15.25 5.92 -1.85
N LEU A 125 -14.23 5.41 -2.53
CA LEU A 125 -13.44 6.18 -3.50
C LEU A 125 -13.96 5.96 -4.91
N HIS A 126 -13.83 6.97 -5.76
CA HIS A 126 -13.83 6.85 -7.20
C HIS A 126 -12.39 6.92 -7.70
N VAL A 127 -11.98 5.92 -8.47
CA VAL A 127 -10.62 5.76 -9.02
C VAL A 127 -10.72 5.46 -10.52
N GLY A 128 -9.95 6.15 -11.36
CA GLY A 128 -9.96 5.91 -12.80
C GLY A 128 -9.38 7.08 -13.61
N ALA A 129 -9.69 7.15 -14.89
CA ALA A 129 -9.39 8.30 -15.74
C ALA A 129 -10.33 9.49 -15.44
N LEU A 130 -10.26 10.56 -16.23
CA LEU A 130 -11.14 11.71 -16.04
C LEU A 130 -12.61 11.35 -16.30
N PHE A 131 -12.90 10.65 -17.41
CA PHE A 131 -14.28 10.34 -17.81
C PHE A 131 -14.76 8.95 -17.33
N GLU A 132 -13.86 8.00 -17.12
CA GLU A 132 -14.19 6.65 -16.62
C GLU A 132 -13.62 6.39 -15.21
N ARG A 133 -14.50 6.25 -14.20
CA ARG A 133 -14.12 6.05 -12.79
C ARG A 133 -14.89 4.91 -12.13
N HIS A 134 -14.15 3.94 -11.60
CA HIS A 134 -14.66 2.80 -10.85
C HIS A 134 -14.80 3.14 -9.36
N ARG A 135 -15.85 2.62 -8.72
CA ARG A 135 -16.13 2.84 -7.28
C ARG A 135 -15.47 1.74 -6.45
N VAL A 136 -14.53 2.11 -5.59
CA VAL A 136 -13.72 1.21 -4.75
C VAL A 136 -14.09 1.39 -3.28
N VAL A 137 -14.45 0.30 -2.60
CA VAL A 137 -14.74 0.32 -1.16
C VAL A 137 -13.45 0.06 -0.39
N VAL A 138 -12.90 1.12 0.18
CA VAL A 138 -11.75 1.08 1.10
C VAL A 138 -12.28 1.26 2.53
N PRO A 139 -11.73 0.57 3.57
CA PRO A 139 -12.10 0.83 4.95
C PRO A 139 -11.78 2.27 5.37
N ASN A 140 -12.65 2.90 6.16
CA ASN A 140 -12.42 4.26 6.63
C ASN A 140 -11.17 4.37 7.51
N GLY A 141 -10.32 5.36 7.26
CA GLY A 141 -9.03 5.52 7.93
C GLY A 141 -8.08 6.49 7.23
N ARG A 142 -6.83 6.55 7.73
CA ARG A 142 -5.75 7.35 7.15
C ARG A 142 -4.69 6.44 6.57
N TYR A 143 -4.27 6.76 5.35
CA TYR A 143 -3.39 5.92 4.56
C TYR A 143 -2.22 6.72 4.01
N ALA A 144 -1.04 6.08 4.00
CA ALA A 144 -0.02 6.40 3.03
C ALA A 144 -0.42 5.67 1.75
N LEU A 145 -0.96 6.43 0.79
CA LEU A 145 -1.16 5.93 -0.56
C LEU A 145 0.19 5.99 -1.27
N LEU A 146 0.71 4.82 -1.64
CA LEU A 146 1.80 4.68 -2.61
C LEU A 146 1.18 4.50 -4.00
N TYR A 147 1.41 5.47 -4.88
CA TYR A 147 1.20 5.32 -6.31
C TYR A 147 2.51 4.92 -6.98
N GLN A 148 2.50 3.83 -7.74
CA GLN A 148 3.62 3.39 -8.56
C GLN A 148 3.14 2.86 -9.90
N ALA A 149 3.87 3.17 -10.97
CA ALA A 149 3.62 2.60 -12.28
C ALA A 149 4.66 1.55 -12.62
N LEU A 150 4.18 0.44 -13.17
CA LEU A 150 4.95 -0.70 -13.63
C LEU A 150 4.75 -0.84 -15.15
N PRO A 151 5.69 -1.45 -15.89
CA PRO A 151 5.43 -1.86 -17.27
C PRO A 151 4.14 -2.69 -17.38
N GLY A 152 3.37 -2.47 -18.46
CA GLY A 152 2.20 -3.29 -18.79
C GLY A 152 2.54 -4.77 -19.02
N THR A 153 1.53 -5.64 -19.01
CA THR A 153 1.75 -7.10 -18.91
C THR A 153 0.98 -7.95 -19.91
N GLN A 154 -0.16 -7.47 -20.42
CA GLN A 154 -1.06 -8.20 -21.31
C GLN A 154 -1.51 -7.38 -22.53
N GLY A 155 -0.87 -6.24 -22.78
CA GLY A 155 -1.17 -5.29 -23.87
C GLY A 155 -1.46 -3.87 -23.39
N GLU A 156 -1.63 -3.67 -22.08
CA GLU A 156 -1.75 -2.36 -21.47
C GLU A 156 -0.40 -1.61 -21.57
N ALA A 157 -0.41 -0.27 -21.58
CA ALA A 157 0.82 0.52 -21.53
C ALA A 157 1.51 0.38 -20.16
N TYR A 158 0.74 0.52 -19.08
CA TYR A 158 1.20 0.43 -17.69
C TYR A 158 0.25 -0.36 -16.80
N VAL A 159 0.81 -0.94 -15.73
CA VAL A 159 0.04 -1.31 -14.54
C VAL A 159 0.23 -0.22 -13.50
N LEU A 160 -0.85 0.50 -13.19
CA LEU A 160 -0.91 1.66 -12.31
C LEU A 160 -1.41 1.20 -10.93
N ARG A 161 -0.51 1.04 -9.97
CA ARG A 161 -0.82 0.46 -8.66
C ARG A 161 -0.93 1.53 -7.58
N LEU A 162 -2.05 1.46 -6.85
CA LEU A 162 -2.40 2.29 -5.71
C LEU A 162 -2.42 1.40 -4.45
N SER A 163 -1.27 1.33 -3.77
CA SER A 163 -1.10 0.55 -2.54
C SER A 163 -1.42 1.42 -1.31
N LEU A 164 -2.47 1.08 -0.56
CA LEU A 164 -2.89 1.78 0.66
C LEU A 164 -2.31 1.10 1.89
N ALA A 165 -1.35 1.74 2.57
CA ALA A 165 -0.84 1.32 3.88
C ALA A 165 -1.44 2.18 5.00
N ALA A 166 -2.06 1.56 6.00
CA ALA A 166 -2.71 2.29 7.09
C ALA A 166 -1.67 2.94 8.02
N THR A 167 -1.79 4.25 8.30
CA THR A 167 -0.87 4.96 9.20
C THR A 167 -1.52 6.19 9.85
N PRO A 168 -1.24 6.49 11.13
CA PRO A 168 -1.69 7.72 11.77
C PRO A 168 -0.96 8.98 11.26
N GLN A 169 0.18 8.83 10.57
CA GLN A 169 1.04 9.91 10.11
C GLN A 169 1.54 9.66 8.66
N PRO A 170 0.63 9.69 7.66
CA PRO A 170 1.05 9.64 6.27
C PRO A 170 1.78 10.94 5.88
N ALA A 171 2.69 10.85 4.90
CA ALA A 171 3.51 11.96 4.46
C ALA A 171 3.72 11.92 2.94
N PHE A 172 3.86 13.10 2.33
CA PHE A 172 4.26 13.23 0.94
C PHE A 172 5.74 12.82 0.77
N ARG A 173 6.04 11.99 -0.25
CA ARG A 173 7.41 11.59 -0.63
C ARG A 173 7.49 11.34 -2.13
N ILE A 174 8.56 11.77 -2.77
CA ILE A 174 9.02 11.12 -4.01
C ILE A 174 9.87 9.91 -3.58
N LEU A 175 9.65 8.76 -4.21
CA LEU A 175 10.37 7.53 -3.89
C LEU A 175 11.13 6.97 -5.10
N ARG A 176 10.69 7.33 -6.32
CA ARG A 176 11.41 7.08 -7.58
C ARG A 176 10.97 8.08 -8.64
N THR A 177 11.93 8.76 -9.26
CA THR A 177 11.77 9.59 -10.47
C THR A 177 11.78 8.74 -11.74
N GLY A 178 11.07 9.20 -12.78
CA GLY A 178 10.91 8.51 -14.07
C GLY A 178 9.73 9.06 -14.87
N GLY A 179 9.78 8.96 -16.20
CA GLY A 179 8.86 9.73 -17.06
C GLY A 179 9.02 11.22 -16.81
N ASP A 180 7.90 11.96 -16.72
CA ASP A 180 7.88 13.38 -16.37
C ASP A 180 8.18 13.66 -14.88
N VAL A 181 8.15 12.63 -14.03
CA VAL A 181 8.47 12.75 -12.60
C VAL A 181 9.98 12.94 -12.43
N THR A 182 10.39 14.20 -12.49
CA THR A 182 11.78 14.67 -12.58
C THR A 182 12.30 15.28 -11.28
N ALA A 183 11.42 15.72 -10.38
CA ALA A 183 11.79 16.23 -9.06
C ALA A 183 12.11 15.09 -8.08
N ASP A 184 13.25 15.16 -7.39
CA ASP A 184 13.66 14.20 -6.35
C ASP A 184 13.03 14.47 -4.98
N ALA A 185 12.40 15.63 -4.82
CA ALA A 185 11.69 16.07 -3.63
C ALA A 185 10.28 16.59 -3.96
N VAL A 186 9.41 16.59 -2.94
CA VAL A 186 8.05 17.15 -3.06
C VAL A 186 8.15 18.67 -3.11
N LEU A 187 7.85 19.24 -4.28
CA LEU A 187 7.87 20.68 -4.52
C LEU A 187 6.64 21.34 -3.88
N ARG A 188 5.46 20.71 -4.00
CA ARG A 188 4.17 21.28 -3.61
C ARG A 188 3.22 20.28 -2.97
N ARG A 189 2.34 20.77 -2.09
CA ARG A 189 1.41 19.94 -1.28
C ARG A 189 -0.05 20.39 -1.40
N ASP A 190 -0.34 21.28 -2.34
CA ASP A 190 -1.64 21.92 -2.53
C ASP A 190 -1.85 22.25 -4.02
N ALA A 191 -2.98 21.84 -4.57
CA ALA A 191 -3.43 22.22 -5.89
C ALA A 191 -4.83 22.85 -5.83
N GLN A 192 -5.10 23.77 -6.76
CA GLN A 192 -6.41 24.40 -6.87
C GLN A 192 -7.35 23.48 -7.63
N LEU A 193 -8.61 23.41 -7.22
CA LEU A 193 -9.68 22.76 -7.98
C LEU A 193 -9.91 23.51 -9.30
N LEU A 194 -10.19 22.77 -10.37
CA LEU A 194 -10.84 23.36 -11.55
C LEU A 194 -12.29 23.69 -11.17
N GLY A 195 -12.73 24.92 -11.48
CA GLY A 195 -14.04 25.47 -11.09
C GLY A 195 -14.95 25.82 -12.26
#